data_AF-A0A1B7W2X9-F1
#
_entry.id   AF-A0A1B7W2X9-F1
#
_cell.length_a   1.000
_cell.length_b   1.000
_cell.length_c   1.000
_cell.angle_alpha   90.00
_cell.angle_beta   90.00
_cell.angle_gamma   90.00
#
_symmetry.space_group_name_H-M   'P 1'
#
loop_
_entity.id
_entity.type
_entity.pdbx_description
1 polymer ?
#
loop_
_entity_poly.entity_id
_entity_poly.type
_entity_poly.pdbx_seq_one_letter_code
_entity_poly.pdbx_strand_id
1 'polypeptide(L)'
;SGRGVWRSTDGGRTWTFRGLRESGAIGELIVHPTNPDMAWVAALGHPFGKNSERGVFRTIDGGSTWQHVLALDDSTGVVSLALNPANPRELYAGAWRGERKPWTMISGGPAGGVYKSTDGGDSWSKLGEGLPTGIVGKVGLTTSAANPDRVFALV
;
A
#
# COMPACT_ATOMS: atom_id res chain seq x y z
N SER A 1 -8.01 -6.02 12.59
CA SER A 1 -7.89 -4.72 13.26
C SER A 1 -6.45 -4.26 13.14
N GLY A 2 -6.23 -3.05 12.66
CA GLY A 2 -5.01 -2.28 12.96
C GLY A 2 -5.44 -0.96 13.57
N ARG A 3 -4.50 -0.21 14.13
CA ARG A 3 -4.80 1.02 14.87
C ARG A 3 -3.99 2.22 14.36
N GLY A 4 -3.48 2.12 13.12
CA GLY A 4 -2.70 3.16 12.44
C GLY A 4 -1.19 2.94 12.43
N VAL A 5 -0.45 4.05 12.40
CA VAL A 5 1.01 4.06 12.29
C VAL A 5 1.63 4.64 13.55
N TRP A 6 2.76 4.07 13.98
CA TRP A 6 3.59 4.60 15.06
C TRP A 6 5.03 4.72 14.59
N ARG A 7 5.73 5.71 15.12
CA ARG A 7 7.15 5.93 14.87
C ARG A 7 7.91 6.00 16.18
N SER A 8 9.08 5.38 16.20
CA SER A 8 10.09 5.55 17.22
C SER A 8 11.31 6.25 16.62
N THR A 9 11.99 7.09 17.41
CA THR A 9 13.25 7.74 17.06
C THR A 9 14.39 7.36 18.00
N ASP A 10 14.17 6.41 18.89
CA ASP A 10 15.09 6.01 19.95
C ASP A 10 15.39 4.51 19.94
N GLY A 11 15.29 3.88 18.77
CA GLY A 11 15.54 2.46 18.59
C GLY A 11 14.44 1.55 19.13
N GLY A 12 13.21 2.04 19.19
CA GLY A 12 12.03 1.28 19.61
C GLY A 12 11.73 1.32 21.11
N ARG A 13 12.41 2.18 21.89
CA ARG A 13 12.16 2.30 23.33
C ARG A 13 10.87 3.06 23.62
N THR A 14 10.62 4.12 22.87
CA THR A 14 9.36 4.88 22.90
C THR A 14 8.75 4.99 21.52
N TRP A 15 7.41 5.03 21.48
CA TRP A 15 6.63 5.06 20.26
C TRP A 15 5.61 6.18 20.33
N THR A 16 5.52 6.97 19.26
CA THR A 16 4.50 8.00 19.14
C THR A 16 3.54 7.65 18.02
N PHE A 17 2.24 7.82 18.26
CA PHE A 17 1.22 7.67 17.23
C PHE A 17 1.41 8.72 16.13
N ARG A 18 1.26 8.29 14.87
CA ARG A 18 1.50 9.08 13.66
C ARG A 18 0.35 9.05 12.67
N GLY A 19 -0.87 8.68 13.05
CA GLY A 19 -2.05 8.81 12.17
C GLY A 19 -2.58 7.49 11.61
N LEU A 20 -3.53 7.61 10.68
CA LEU A 20 -4.22 6.50 10.01
C LEU A 20 -4.97 5.55 10.96
N ARG A 21 -5.62 6.10 12.00
CA ARG A 21 -6.23 5.29 13.07
C ARG A 21 -7.30 4.32 12.55
N GLU A 22 -8.02 4.72 11.51
CA GLU A 22 -9.15 3.99 10.92
C GLU A 22 -8.77 3.24 9.63
N SER A 23 -7.47 3.12 9.34
CA SER A 23 -6.93 2.40 8.17
C SER A 23 -7.12 0.88 8.25
N GLY A 24 -7.55 0.37 9.41
CA GLY A 24 -7.72 -1.06 9.62
C GLY A 24 -6.41 -1.81 9.42
N ALA A 25 -6.45 -2.86 8.61
CA ALA A 25 -5.25 -3.63 8.30
C ALA A 25 -4.32 -2.80 7.40
N ILE A 26 -3.06 -2.67 7.83
CA ILE A 26 -1.97 -2.13 7.02
C ILE A 26 -1.14 -3.33 6.54
N GLY A 27 -0.99 -3.47 5.23
CA GLY A 27 -0.24 -4.58 4.64
C GLY A 27 1.27 -4.32 4.60
N GLU A 28 1.65 -3.06 4.38
CA GLU A 28 3.05 -2.67 4.16
C GLU A 28 3.26 -1.18 4.49
N LEU A 29 4.46 -0.84 4.95
CA LEU A 29 4.95 0.52 5.12
C LEU A 29 6.38 0.56 4.58
N ILE A 30 6.64 1.46 3.63
CA ILE A 30 7.96 1.68 3.05
C ILE A 30 8.41 3.10 3.35
N VAL A 31 9.68 3.27 3.73
CA VAL A 31 10.30 4.57 3.98
C VAL A 31 11.23 4.89 2.82
N HIS A 32 11.27 6.15 2.40
CA HIS A 32 12.17 6.59 1.34
C HIS A 32 13.64 6.33 1.74
N PRO A 33 14.48 5.76 0.84
CA PRO A 33 15.79 5.23 1.22
C PRO A 33 16.77 6.29 1.75
N THR A 34 16.60 7.54 1.35
CA THR A 34 17.46 8.66 1.76
C THR A 34 16.71 9.80 2.47
N ASN A 35 15.39 9.67 2.68
CA ASN A 35 14.58 10.69 3.35
C ASN A 35 13.63 10.03 4.36
N PRO A 36 14.02 9.92 5.65
CA PRO A 36 13.24 9.18 6.63
C PRO A 36 11.89 9.83 6.99
N ASP A 37 11.64 11.07 6.56
CA ASP A 37 10.37 11.74 6.76
C ASP A 37 9.38 11.50 5.61
N MET A 38 9.83 10.91 4.51
CA MET A 38 8.97 10.49 3.41
C MET A 38 8.70 8.99 3.50
N ALA A 39 7.42 8.60 3.55
CA ALA A 39 7.02 7.20 3.63
C ALA A 39 5.66 6.97 2.98
N TRP A 40 5.40 5.72 2.61
CA TRP A 40 4.12 5.27 2.06
C TRP A 40 3.56 4.09 2.86
N VAL A 41 2.25 4.04 2.97
CA VAL A 41 1.49 3.01 3.70
C VAL A 41 0.48 2.38 2.77
N ALA A 42 0.52 1.04 2.69
CA ALA A 42 -0.48 0.21 2.05
C ALA A 42 -1.60 -0.08 3.04
N ALA A 43 -2.68 0.69 2.98
CA ALA A 43 -3.87 0.49 3.79
C ALA A 43 -4.83 -0.47 3.08
N LEU A 44 -4.97 -1.68 3.62
CA LEU A 44 -5.96 -2.63 3.13
C LEU A 44 -7.36 -2.23 3.57
N GLY A 45 -7.51 -1.66 4.77
CA GLY A 45 -8.80 -1.28 5.34
C GLY A 45 -9.38 -2.29 6.32
N HIS A 46 -10.65 -2.13 6.63
CA HIS A 46 -11.39 -2.98 7.56
C HIS A 46 -11.72 -4.32 6.88
N PRO A 47 -11.34 -5.48 7.45
CA PRO A 47 -11.66 -6.76 6.84
C PRO A 47 -13.16 -7.10 6.95
N PHE A 48 -13.94 -6.43 7.82
CA PHE A 48 -15.33 -6.78 8.10
C PHE A 48 -16.36 -5.78 7.56
N GLY A 49 -15.93 -4.78 6.79
CA GLY A 49 -16.82 -3.77 6.26
C GLY A 49 -16.07 -2.66 5.54
N LYS A 50 -16.81 -1.77 4.90
CA LYS A 50 -16.28 -0.63 4.16
C LYS A 50 -15.63 0.39 5.12
N ASN A 51 -14.56 1.03 4.67
CA ASN A 51 -13.95 2.18 5.34
C ASN A 51 -13.28 3.07 4.29
N SER A 52 -13.17 4.37 4.56
CA SER A 52 -12.58 5.35 3.64
C SER A 52 -11.05 5.36 3.66
N GLU A 53 -10.43 4.86 4.73
CA GLU A 53 -8.97 4.75 4.84
C GLU A 53 -8.48 3.41 4.24
N ARG A 54 -8.60 3.31 2.92
CA ARG A 54 -8.07 2.21 2.08
C ARG A 54 -7.23 2.79 0.98
N GLY A 55 -6.22 2.07 0.50
CA GLY A 55 -5.40 2.52 -0.62
C GLY A 55 -3.96 2.79 -0.21
N VAL A 56 -3.34 3.80 -0.84
CA VAL A 56 -1.97 4.23 -0.49
C VAL A 56 -2.03 5.61 0.14
N PHE A 57 -1.39 5.73 1.31
CA PHE A 57 -1.16 7.00 1.98
C PHE A 57 0.31 7.36 1.92
N ARG A 58 0.64 8.63 1.68
CA ARG A 58 2.01 9.16 1.66
C ARG A 58 2.17 10.24 2.73
N THR A 59 3.29 10.24 3.41
CA THR A 59 3.74 11.35 4.26
C THR A 59 5.04 11.93 3.70
N ILE A 60 5.28 13.21 3.96
CA ILE A 60 6.54 13.93 3.66
C ILE A 60 7.10 14.64 4.90
N ASP A 61 6.46 14.46 6.06
CA ASP A 61 6.73 15.16 7.32
C ASP A 61 6.84 14.17 8.50
N GLY A 62 7.26 12.94 8.20
CA GLY A 62 7.57 11.93 9.21
C GLY A 62 6.35 11.32 9.87
N GLY A 63 5.21 11.35 9.19
CA GLY A 63 3.92 10.87 9.67
C GLY A 63 3.17 11.89 10.53
N SER A 64 3.47 13.18 10.39
CA SER A 64 2.66 14.22 11.04
C SER A 64 1.35 14.44 10.27
N THR A 65 1.42 14.38 8.94
CA THR A 65 0.27 14.37 8.03
C THR A 65 0.39 13.25 7.00
N TRP A 66 -0.77 12.83 6.47
CA TRP A 66 -0.87 11.80 5.43
C TRP A 66 -1.77 12.28 4.30
N GLN A 67 -1.26 12.16 3.08
CA GLN A 67 -1.97 12.41 1.84
C GLN A 67 -2.49 11.08 1.29
N HIS A 68 -3.77 11.04 0.90
CA HIS A 68 -4.36 9.87 0.26
C HIS A 68 -4.03 9.89 -1.24
N VAL A 69 -3.03 9.11 -1.65
CA VAL A 69 -2.40 9.22 -2.98
C VAL A 69 -2.86 8.15 -3.97
N LEU A 70 -3.42 7.04 -3.48
CA LEU A 70 -4.13 6.07 -4.32
C LEU A 70 -5.42 5.66 -3.63
N ALA A 71 -6.56 6.11 -4.14
CA ALA A 71 -7.88 5.64 -3.76
C ALA A 71 -8.48 4.79 -4.90
N LEU A 72 -9.14 3.68 -4.57
CA LEU A 72 -9.73 2.78 -5.55
C LEU A 72 -11.26 2.77 -5.43
N ASP A 73 -11.76 2.05 -4.43
CA ASP A 73 -13.17 1.99 -4.06
C ASP A 73 -13.30 1.79 -2.53
N ASP A 74 -14.50 1.62 -2.00
CA ASP A 74 -14.76 1.53 -0.56
C ASP A 74 -14.47 0.14 0.06
N SER A 75 -14.08 -0.83 -0.75
CA SER A 75 -13.93 -2.25 -0.40
C SER A 75 -12.54 -2.81 -0.77
N THR A 76 -11.84 -2.18 -1.72
CA THR A 76 -10.51 -2.56 -2.22
C THR A 76 -9.46 -1.64 -1.62
N GLY A 77 -8.45 -2.21 -0.97
CA GLY A 77 -7.30 -1.47 -0.47
C GLY A 77 -6.01 -1.95 -1.11
N VAL A 78 -4.88 -1.47 -0.59
CA VAL A 78 -3.55 -1.93 -1.01
C VAL A 78 -2.93 -2.74 0.12
N VAL A 79 -2.33 -3.87 -0.24
CA VAL A 79 -1.73 -4.81 0.72
C VAL A 79 -0.23 -4.96 0.57
N SER A 80 0.33 -4.53 -0.57
CA SER A 80 1.76 -4.55 -0.83
C SER A 80 2.21 -3.31 -1.60
N LEU A 81 3.40 -2.81 -1.29
CA LEU A 81 4.09 -1.72 -1.95
C LEU A 81 5.52 -2.16 -2.25
N ALA A 82 6.01 -1.84 -3.45
CA ALA A 82 7.42 -1.97 -3.78
C ALA A 82 7.94 -0.64 -4.34
N LEU A 83 9.16 -0.27 -3.98
CA LEU A 83 9.80 0.95 -4.47
C LEU A 83 11.08 0.62 -5.22
N ASN A 84 11.34 1.31 -6.33
CA ASN A 84 12.64 1.23 -6.97
C ASN A 84 13.67 1.97 -6.08
N PRO A 85 14.69 1.29 -5.51
CA PRO A 85 15.63 1.94 -4.61
C PRO A 85 16.56 2.93 -5.33
N ALA A 86 16.77 2.79 -6.63
CA ALA A 86 17.54 3.71 -7.44
C ALA A 86 16.72 4.94 -7.89
N ASN A 87 15.39 4.80 -7.97
CA ASN A 87 14.48 5.89 -8.28
C ASN A 87 13.20 5.78 -7.43
N PRO A 88 13.18 6.35 -6.20
CA PRO A 88 12.04 6.22 -5.29
C PRO A 88 10.74 6.88 -5.76
N ARG A 89 10.74 7.56 -6.91
CA ARG A 89 9.53 8.04 -7.58
C ARG A 89 8.77 6.91 -8.28
N GLU A 90 9.46 5.81 -8.58
CA GLU A 90 8.85 4.62 -9.17
C GLU A 90 8.39 3.66 -8.08
N LEU A 91 7.07 3.49 -8.00
CA LEU A 91 6.38 2.72 -6.98
C LEU A 91 5.40 1.75 -7.63
N TYR A 92 5.21 0.62 -6.99
CA TYR A 92 4.23 -0.38 -7.38
C TYR A 92 3.32 -0.69 -6.19
N ALA A 93 2.03 -0.83 -6.44
CA ALA A 93 1.02 -1.12 -5.42
C ALA A 93 0.20 -2.35 -5.81
N GLY A 94 0.10 -3.30 -4.88
CA GLY A 94 -0.70 -4.51 -4.99
C GLY A 94 -2.06 -4.30 -4.35
N ALA A 95 -3.08 -4.07 -5.17
CA ALA A 95 -4.44 -3.84 -4.72
C ALA A 95 -5.19 -5.16 -4.51
N TRP A 96 -5.93 -5.25 -3.40
CA TRP A 96 -6.69 -6.43 -3.03
C TRP A 96 -7.98 -6.06 -2.32
N ARG A 97 -9.09 -6.69 -2.72
CA ARG A 97 -10.32 -6.73 -1.94
C ARG A 97 -10.31 -7.95 -1.06
N GLY A 98 -9.89 -7.78 0.19
CA GLY A 98 -9.93 -8.81 1.24
C GLY A 98 -11.04 -8.51 2.23
N GLU A 99 -12.23 -9.09 2.02
CA GLU A 99 -13.40 -8.86 2.87
C GLU A 99 -13.89 -10.18 3.46
N ARG A 100 -14.04 -10.23 4.78
CA ARG A 100 -14.50 -11.39 5.56
C ARG A 100 -15.98 -11.24 5.90
N LYS A 101 -16.74 -12.29 5.62
CA LYS A 101 -18.11 -12.51 6.08
C LYS A 101 -18.11 -13.67 7.09
N PRO A 102 -19.16 -13.82 7.92
CA PRO A 102 -19.22 -14.93 8.88
C PRO A 102 -19.11 -16.32 8.22
N TRP A 103 -19.52 -16.46 6.95
CA TRP A 103 -19.58 -17.73 6.22
C TRP A 103 -18.64 -17.81 5.00
N THR A 104 -17.92 -16.75 4.63
CA THR A 104 -17.05 -16.75 3.44
C THR A 104 -16.01 -15.63 3.47
N MET A 105 -15.04 -15.69 2.56
CA MET A 105 -14.10 -14.60 2.28
C MET A 105 -14.24 -14.18 0.83
N ILE A 106 -14.53 -12.89 0.61
CA ILE A 106 -14.40 -12.26 -0.69
C ILE A 106 -12.92 -11.92 -0.85
N SER A 107 -12.28 -12.57 -1.82
CA SER A 107 -10.86 -12.40 -2.13
C SER A 107 -10.70 -12.01 -3.59
N GLY A 108 -10.70 -10.71 -3.84
CA GLY A 108 -10.53 -10.12 -5.15
C GLY A 108 -11.71 -9.28 -5.60
N GLY A 109 -11.46 -8.41 -6.57
CA GLY A 109 -12.44 -7.51 -7.15
C GLY A 109 -11.91 -6.84 -8.41
N PRO A 110 -12.76 -6.12 -9.16
CA PRO A 110 -12.36 -5.50 -10.43
C PRO A 110 -11.31 -4.40 -10.25
N ALA A 111 -11.27 -3.76 -9.07
CA ALA A 111 -10.22 -2.79 -8.72
C ALA A 111 -8.92 -3.43 -8.22
N GLY A 112 -8.89 -4.76 -8.01
CA GLY A 112 -7.67 -5.49 -7.66
C GLY A 112 -6.64 -5.50 -8.80
N GLY A 113 -5.39 -5.84 -8.47
CA GLY A 113 -4.29 -5.93 -9.44
C GLY A 113 -3.09 -5.06 -9.07
N VAL A 114 -2.20 -4.88 -10.05
CA VAL A 114 -0.96 -4.12 -9.88
C VAL A 114 -1.16 -2.70 -10.42
N TYR A 115 -0.74 -1.70 -9.65
CA TYR A 115 -0.70 -0.30 -10.03
C TYR A 115 0.74 0.19 -10.00
N LYS A 116 1.07 1.12 -10.91
CA LYS A 116 2.40 1.75 -10.99
C LYS A 116 2.27 3.27 -10.90
N SER A 117 3.17 3.89 -10.16
CA SER A 117 3.45 5.33 -10.20
C SER A 117 4.89 5.55 -10.65
N THR A 118 5.13 6.65 -11.36
CA THR A 118 6.46 7.12 -11.79
C THR A 118 6.79 8.51 -11.25
N ASP A 119 5.91 9.07 -10.41
CA ASP A 119 5.98 10.43 -9.87
C ASP A 119 5.91 10.48 -8.33
N GLY A 120 6.24 9.38 -7.65
CA GLY A 120 6.26 9.32 -6.18
C GLY A 120 4.88 9.18 -5.56
N GLY A 121 3.91 8.72 -6.35
CA GLY A 121 2.54 8.45 -5.96
C GLY A 121 1.54 9.55 -6.31
N ASP A 122 1.94 10.63 -6.97
CA ASP A 122 1.00 11.70 -7.36
C ASP A 122 -0.02 11.20 -8.38
N SER A 123 0.37 10.28 -9.25
CA SER A 123 -0.52 9.56 -10.16
C SER A 123 -0.20 8.07 -10.23
N TRP A 124 -1.23 7.27 -10.54
CA TRP A 124 -1.15 5.82 -10.62
C TRP A 124 -1.86 5.31 -11.87
N SER A 125 -1.25 4.31 -12.52
CA SER A 125 -1.82 3.60 -13.65
C SER A 125 -1.94 2.11 -13.34
N LYS A 126 -3.09 1.50 -13.65
CA LYS A 126 -3.28 0.06 -13.51
C LYS A 126 -2.52 -0.67 -14.62
N LEU A 127 -1.71 -1.67 -14.25
CA LEU A 127 -1.00 -2.52 -15.20
C LEU A 127 -1.89 -3.69 -15.64
N GLY A 128 -1.82 -4.06 -16.92
CA GLY A 128 -2.63 -5.15 -17.48
C GLY A 128 -1.93 -5.99 -18.57
N GLU A 129 -0.88 -5.48 -19.20
CA GLU A 129 -0.17 -6.21 -20.27
C GLU A 129 0.66 -7.36 -19.70
N GLY A 130 0.16 -8.59 -19.84
CA GLY A 130 0.82 -9.81 -19.35
C GLY A 130 0.51 -10.20 -17.90
N LEU A 131 -0.31 -9.41 -17.20
CA LEU A 131 -0.82 -9.74 -15.86
C LEU A 131 -2.25 -10.31 -15.95
N PRO A 132 -2.67 -11.16 -14.98
CA PRO A 132 -4.06 -11.63 -14.89
C PRO A 132 -5.05 -10.46 -14.89
N THR A 133 -6.13 -10.60 -15.66
CA THR A 133 -7.20 -9.60 -15.78
C THR A 133 -8.50 -10.06 -15.13
N GLY A 134 -9.46 -9.15 -14.96
CA GLY A 134 -10.75 -9.43 -14.31
C GLY A 134 -10.67 -9.34 -12.79
N ILE A 135 -11.07 -10.40 -12.09
CA ILE A 135 -11.05 -10.47 -10.62
C ILE A 135 -9.66 -10.94 -10.18
N VAL A 136 -8.86 -10.00 -9.66
CA VAL A 136 -7.51 -10.29 -9.16
C VAL A 136 -7.53 -10.40 -7.64
N GLY A 137 -6.87 -11.44 -7.13
CA GLY A 137 -6.75 -11.76 -5.70
C GLY A 137 -5.69 -10.92 -4.99
N LYS A 138 -5.08 -11.51 -3.95
CA LYS A 138 -4.07 -10.83 -3.14
C LYS A 138 -2.77 -10.73 -3.94
N VAL A 139 -2.29 -9.50 -4.14
CA VAL A 139 -1.05 -9.23 -4.87
C VAL A 139 0.11 -8.98 -3.91
N GLY A 140 1.23 -9.65 -4.13
CA GLY A 140 2.52 -9.35 -3.48
C GLY A 140 3.54 -8.85 -4.51
N LEU A 141 4.32 -7.83 -4.15
CA LEU A 141 5.27 -7.18 -5.06
C LEU A 141 6.67 -7.07 -4.44
N THR A 142 7.69 -7.17 -5.28
CA THR A 142 9.05 -6.78 -4.90
C THR A 142 9.85 -6.33 -6.13
N THR A 143 10.75 -5.40 -5.92
CA THR A 143 11.70 -4.91 -6.93
C THR A 143 13.09 -5.44 -6.61
N SER A 144 13.84 -5.86 -7.63
CA SER A 144 15.23 -6.25 -7.43
C SER A 144 16.10 -5.03 -7.15
N ALA A 145 16.75 -4.99 -5.99
CA ALA A 145 17.68 -3.91 -5.66
C ALA A 145 18.93 -3.89 -6.56
N ALA A 146 19.32 -5.03 -7.13
CA ALA A 146 20.46 -5.14 -8.04
C ALA A 146 20.15 -4.72 -9.47
N ASN A 147 18.88 -4.84 -9.88
CA ASN A 147 18.39 -4.39 -11.19
C ASN A 147 16.92 -3.97 -11.07
N PRO A 148 16.64 -2.68 -10.87
CA PRO A 148 15.29 -2.20 -10.61
C PRO A 148 14.29 -2.38 -11.77
N ASP A 149 14.76 -2.63 -12.99
CA ASP A 149 13.89 -2.98 -14.12
C ASP A 149 13.23 -4.36 -13.93
N ARG A 150 13.71 -5.17 -12.98
CA ARG A 150 13.13 -6.47 -12.63
C ARG A 150 12.19 -6.32 -11.44
N VAL A 151 10.90 -6.52 -11.71
CA VAL A 151 9.83 -6.55 -10.73
C VAL A 151 9.21 -7.93 -10.70
N PHE A 152 8.98 -8.46 -9.50
CA PHE A 152 8.30 -9.74 -9.31
C PHE A 152 6.94 -9.49 -8.68
N ALA A 153 5.92 -10.16 -9.23
CA ALA A 153 4.56 -10.11 -8.73
C ALA A 153 4.07 -11.53 -8.44
N LEU A 154 3.52 -11.74 -7.25
CA LEU A 154 2.66 -12.88 -6.93
C LEU A 154 1.22 -12.42 -7.07
N VAL A 155 0.44 -13.08 -7.93
CA VAL A 155 -0.93 -12.68 -8.31
C VAL A 155 -1.87 -13.86 -8.20
#